data_AF-A0A4U1C361-F1
#
_entry.id   AF-A0A4U1C361-F1
#
_cell.length_a   1.000
_cell.length_b   1.000
_cell.length_c   1.000
_cell.angle_alpha   90.00
_cell.angle_beta   90.00
_cell.angle_gamma   90.00
#
_symmetry.space_group_name_H-M   'P 1'
#
loop_
_entity.id
_entity.type
_entity.pdbx_description
1 polymer ?
#
loop_
_entity_poly.entity_id
_entity_poly.type
_entity_poly.pdbx_seq_one_letter_code
_entity_poly.pdbx_strand_id
1 'polypeptide(L)'
;MRFLKTEYLKSQNATSSWGGRRKIPFAFTEHGILMLSSVLNSKQAIRVNILIMRIYTKIRELLIAHKDVFIKVEQVEKKLIKQDEKIELLFSYLSKFIEKEDQPRVQIGFKTKANN
;
A
#
# COMPACT_ATOMS: atom_id res chain seq x y z
N MET A 1 -13.32 12.76 13.31
CA MET A 1 -13.37 13.93 12.41
C MET A 1 -14.58 13.84 11.49
N ARG A 2 -15.62 14.63 11.78
CA ARG A 2 -16.92 14.58 11.10
C ARG A 2 -16.83 15.44 9.83
N PHE A 3 -16.93 14.80 8.66
CA PHE A 3 -17.09 15.46 7.36
C PHE A 3 -18.40 16.24 7.33
N LEU A 4 -18.45 17.39 8.00
CA LEU A 4 -19.46 18.41 7.82
C LEU A 4 -19.19 19.09 6.48
N LYS A 5 -20.28 19.45 5.78
CA LYS A 5 -20.31 20.34 4.62
C LYS A 5 -20.18 19.70 3.23
N THR A 6 -20.90 18.61 2.95
CA THR A 6 -21.23 18.23 1.55
C THR A 6 -22.57 18.77 1.07
N GLU A 7 -23.41 19.34 1.94
CA GLU A 7 -24.77 19.76 1.58
C GLU A 7 -24.81 21.04 0.74
N TYR A 8 -23.89 21.97 0.98
CA TYR A 8 -23.80 23.24 0.22
C TYR A 8 -23.16 23.10 -1.17
N LEU A 9 -22.77 21.88 -1.58
CA LEU A 9 -22.01 21.62 -2.80
C LEU A 9 -22.78 20.72 -3.78
N LYS A 10 -24.07 20.50 -3.53
CA LYS A 10 -24.95 19.66 -4.36
C LYS A 10 -25.98 20.54 -5.07
N SER A 11 -26.05 20.41 -6.40
CA SER A 11 -27.10 21.03 -7.21
C SER A 11 -28.45 20.38 -6.92
N GLN A 12 -29.48 21.20 -6.63
CA GLN A 12 -30.87 20.74 -6.37
C GLN A 12 -31.40 19.82 -7.49
N ASN A 13 -31.04 20.11 -8.75
CA ASN A 13 -31.58 19.42 -9.92
C ASN A 13 -30.80 18.15 -10.30
N ALA A 14 -29.66 17.87 -9.67
CA ALA A 14 -28.83 16.69 -9.97
C ALA A 14 -28.92 15.58 -8.90
N THR A 15 -29.78 15.78 -7.91
CA THR A 15 -29.99 14.88 -6.76
C THR A 15 -31.08 13.86 -7.03
N SER A 16 -30.83 12.58 -6.73
CA SER A 16 -31.87 11.54 -6.78
C SER A 16 -32.91 11.78 -5.69
N SER A 17 -34.19 11.51 -5.98
CA SER A 17 -35.31 11.67 -5.03
C SER A 17 -35.26 10.69 -3.84
N TRP A 18 -34.42 9.65 -3.92
CA TRP A 18 -34.23 8.65 -2.88
C TRP A 18 -32.84 8.78 -2.27
N GLY A 19 -32.81 8.95 -0.94
CA GLY A 19 -31.67 9.48 -0.17
C GLY A 19 -30.43 8.58 -0.06
N GLY A 20 -29.30 9.21 0.26
CA GLY A 20 -28.02 8.56 0.57
C GLY A 20 -26.80 9.30 0.02
N ARG A 21 -25.63 9.08 0.64
CA ARG A 21 -24.28 9.58 0.27
C ARG A 21 -23.77 9.01 -1.09
N ARG A 22 -24.65 8.78 -2.06
CA ARG A 22 -24.34 8.01 -3.28
C ARG A 22 -23.62 8.79 -4.38
N LYS A 23 -23.60 10.13 -4.34
CA LYS A 23 -22.92 10.93 -5.37
C LYS A 23 -21.83 11.78 -4.76
N ILE A 24 -20.60 11.51 -5.20
CA ILE A 24 -19.46 12.40 -5.00
C ILE A 24 -19.79 13.69 -5.75
N PRO A 25 -19.75 14.86 -5.10
CA PRO A 25 -20.00 16.11 -5.81
C PRO A 25 -18.94 16.25 -6.91
N PHE A 26 -19.39 16.25 -8.17
CA PHE A 26 -18.50 16.44 -9.31
C PHE A 26 -17.83 17.82 -9.29
N ALA A 27 -18.30 18.75 -8.46
CA ALA A 27 -17.78 20.11 -8.28
C ALA A 27 -16.26 20.22 -8.00
N PHE A 28 -15.61 19.16 -7.51
CA PHE A 28 -14.16 19.15 -7.24
C PHE A 28 -13.35 18.26 -8.19
N THR A 29 -13.96 17.80 -9.28
CA THR A 29 -13.20 17.18 -10.38
C THR A 29 -12.75 18.25 -11.36
N GLU A 30 -11.80 17.92 -12.22
CA GLU A 30 -11.32 18.79 -13.30
C GLU A 30 -12.47 19.44 -14.07
N HIS A 31 -13.48 18.62 -14.40
CA HIS A 31 -14.66 19.05 -15.15
C HIS A 31 -15.63 19.86 -14.29
N GLY A 32 -15.75 19.57 -12.99
CA GLY A 32 -16.61 20.36 -12.10
C GLY A 32 -16.06 21.72 -11.74
N ILE A 33 -14.74 21.86 -11.57
CA ILE A 33 -14.09 23.16 -11.35
C ILE A 33 -14.23 24.01 -12.62
N LEU A 34 -14.11 23.39 -13.80
CA LEU A 34 -14.38 24.04 -15.09
C LEU A 34 -15.85 24.53 -15.18
N MET A 35 -16.83 23.70 -14.80
CA MET A 35 -18.24 24.08 -14.77
C MET A 35 -18.54 25.19 -13.73
N LEU A 36 -17.83 25.24 -12.61
CA LEU A 36 -17.95 26.35 -11.65
C LEU A 36 -17.34 27.64 -12.19
N SER A 37 -16.28 27.54 -13.01
CA SER A 37 -15.64 28.71 -13.61
C SER A 37 -16.53 29.46 -14.60
N SER A 38 -17.42 28.75 -15.31
CA SER A 38 -18.37 29.39 -16.23
C SER A 38 -19.51 30.11 -15.49
N VAL A 39 -19.83 29.69 -14.27
CA VAL A 39 -20.81 30.35 -13.40
C VAL A 39 -20.19 31.55 -12.68
N LEU A 40 -18.93 31.43 -12.24
CA LEU A 40 -18.21 32.48 -11.52
C LEU A 40 -17.44 33.40 -12.48
N ASN A 41 -18.14 34.36 -13.08
CA ASN A 41 -17.58 35.27 -14.11
C ASN A 41 -16.75 36.47 -13.57
N SER A 42 -16.28 36.43 -12.32
CA SER A 42 -15.46 37.52 -11.76
C SER A 42 -13.98 37.37 -12.13
N LYS A 43 -13.29 38.47 -12.41
CA LYS A 43 -11.83 38.48 -12.70
C LYS A 43 -10.99 37.84 -11.58
N GLN A 44 -11.48 37.86 -10.34
CA GLN A 44 -10.83 37.21 -9.21
C GLN A 44 -11.08 35.70 -9.22
N ALA A 45 -12.33 35.26 -9.48
CA ALA A 45 -12.68 33.85 -9.53
C ALA A 45 -11.97 33.10 -10.67
N ILE A 46 -11.82 33.74 -11.84
CA ILE A 46 -11.08 33.17 -12.98
C ILE A 46 -9.62 32.89 -12.58
N ARG A 47 -8.95 33.83 -11.91
CA ARG A 47 -7.56 33.67 -11.46
C ARG A 47 -7.42 32.53 -10.45
N VAL A 48 -8.32 32.46 -9.49
CA VAL A 48 -8.31 31.40 -8.46
C VAL A 48 -8.55 30.03 -9.08
N ASN A 49 -9.49 29.90 -10.03
CA ASN A 49 -9.74 28.62 -10.71
C ASN A 49 -8.53 28.13 -11.51
N ILE A 50 -7.82 29.02 -12.21
CA ILE A 50 -6.58 28.66 -12.91
C ILE A 50 -5.54 28.12 -11.92
N LEU A 51 -5.39 28.74 -10.75
CA LEU A 51 -4.46 28.29 -9.71
C LEU A 51 -4.85 26.91 -9.16
N ILE A 52 -6.13 26.69 -8.85
CA ILE A 52 -6.64 25.40 -8.38
C ILE A 52 -6.35 24.30 -9.40
N MET A 53 -6.62 24.55 -10.68
CA MET A 53 -6.35 23.59 -11.76
C MET A 53 -4.86 23.26 -11.90
N ARG A 54 -3.98 24.26 -11.79
CA ARG A 54 -2.51 24.06 -11.80
C ARG A 54 -2.03 23.22 -10.63
N ILE A 55 -2.60 23.43 -9.45
CA ILE A 55 -2.23 22.65 -8.25
C ILE A 55 -2.74 21.21 -8.39
N TYR A 56 -3.99 21.04 -8.83
CA TYR A 56 -4.60 19.73 -9.03
C TYR A 56 -3.83 18.87 -10.03
N THR A 57 -3.47 19.44 -11.19
CA THR A 57 -2.67 18.75 -12.22
C THR A 57 -1.31 18.31 -11.68
N LYS A 58 -0.58 19.20 -11.00
CA LYS A 58 0.71 18.85 -10.36
C LYS A 58 0.59 17.74 -9.32
N ILE A 59 -0.44 17.78 -8.47
CA ILE A 59 -0.67 16.71 -7.48
C ILE A 59 -0.94 15.38 -8.18
N ARG A 60 -1.75 15.40 -9.25
CA ARG A 60 -2.07 14.20 -10.03
C ARG A 60 -0.85 13.63 -10.74
N GLU A 61 -0.02 14.48 -11.35
CA GLU A 61 1.26 14.08 -11.97
C GLU A 61 2.20 13.44 -10.94
N LEU A 62 2.32 14.05 -9.76
CA LEU A 62 3.13 13.50 -8.66
C LEU A 62 2.61 12.12 -8.23
N LEU A 63 1.29 11.97 -8.03
CA LEU A 63 0.70 10.68 -7.67
C LEU A 63 0.93 9.61 -8.75
N ILE A 64 0.87 9.98 -10.02
CA ILE A 64 1.13 9.06 -11.14
C ILE A 64 2.62 8.68 -11.17
N ALA A 65 3.53 9.65 -11.05
CA ALA A 65 4.98 9.41 -11.06
C ALA A 65 5.44 8.49 -9.93
N HIS A 66 4.81 8.57 -8.76
CA HIS A 66 5.15 7.71 -7.62
C HIS A 66 4.40 6.37 -7.60
N LYS A 67 3.45 6.13 -8.50
CA LYS A 67 2.75 4.83 -8.59
C LYS A 67 3.72 3.68 -8.86
N ASP A 68 4.66 3.91 -9.77
CA ASP A 68 5.69 2.91 -10.10
C ASP A 68 6.67 2.69 -8.94
N VAL A 69 6.92 3.73 -8.13
CA VAL A 69 7.73 3.63 -6.91
C VAL A 69 7.01 2.78 -5.87
N PHE A 70 5.71 3.01 -5.65
CA PHE A 70 4.90 2.19 -4.74
C PHE A 70 4.90 0.71 -5.15
N ILE A 71 4.73 0.42 -6.44
CA ILE A 71 4.77 -0.96 -6.95
C ILE A 71 6.13 -1.60 -6.73
N LYS A 72 7.22 -0.87 -6.98
CA LYS A 72 8.59 -1.37 -6.74
C LYS A 72 8.85 -1.64 -5.26
N VAL A 73 8.41 -0.77 -4.36
CA VAL A 73 8.53 -0.97 -2.91
C VAL A 73 7.78 -2.22 -2.47
N GLU A 74 6.52 -2.39 -2.90
CA GLU A 74 5.73 -3.59 -2.58
C GLU A 74 6.39 -4.88 -3.09
N GLN A 75 7.00 -4.84 -4.28
CA GLN A 75 7.75 -5.98 -4.82
C GLN A 75 9.01 -6.29 -4.01
N VAL A 76 9.72 -5.27 -3.53
CA VAL A 76 10.91 -5.45 -2.68
C VAL A 76 10.52 -6.03 -1.33
N GLU A 77 9.48 -5.49 -0.67
CA GLU A 77 8.97 -6.02 0.60
C GLU A 77 8.59 -7.50 0.48
N LYS A 78 7.86 -7.88 -0.57
CA LYS A 78 7.51 -9.30 -0.82
C LYS A 78 8.73 -10.19 -1.05
N LYS A 79 9.80 -9.67 -1.64
CA LYS A 79 11.04 -10.44 -1.84
C LYS A 79 11.78 -10.64 -0.52
N LEU A 80 11.85 -9.61 0.33
CA LEU A 80 12.50 -9.69 1.64
C LEU A 80 11.80 -10.71 2.54
N ILE A 81 10.46 -10.65 2.66
CA ILE A 81 9.69 -11.63 3.46
C ILE A 81 9.99 -13.08 3.01
N LYS A 82 10.01 -13.33 1.70
CA LYS A 82 10.36 -14.65 1.15
C LYS A 82 11.80 -15.07 1.41
N GLN A 83 12.72 -14.12 1.59
CA GLN A 83 14.11 -14.42 1.93
C GLN A 83 14.23 -14.79 3.40
N ASP A 84 13.54 -14.08 4.28
CA ASP A 84 13.52 -14.37 5.72
C ASP A 84 12.97 -15.79 6.00
N GLU A 85 11.87 -16.17 5.35
CA GLU A 85 11.31 -17.54 5.43
C GLU A 85 12.33 -18.62 5.03
N LYS A 86 13.13 -18.37 3.99
CA LYS A 86 14.16 -19.32 3.54
C LYS A 86 15.32 -19.40 4.51
N ILE A 87 15.69 -18.27 5.12
CA ILE A 87 16.77 -18.22 6.11
C ILE A 87 16.35 -18.99 7.37
N GLU A 88 15.14 -18.79 7.87
CA GLU A 88 14.59 -19.57 8.99
C GLU A 88 14.61 -21.08 8.70
N LEU A 89 14.20 -21.47 7.50
CA LEU A 89 14.23 -22.86 7.05
C LEU A 89 15.66 -23.44 7.03
N LEU A 90 16.64 -22.69 6.51
CA LEU A 90 18.05 -23.09 6.52
C LEU A 90 18.60 -23.27 7.94
N PHE A 91 18.30 -22.33 8.84
CA PHE A 91 18.68 -22.44 10.25
C PHE A 91 18.04 -23.67 10.90
N SER A 92 16.77 -23.95 10.61
CA SER A 92 16.09 -25.15 11.13
C SER A 92 16.76 -26.46 10.69
N TYR A 93 17.29 -26.50 9.47
CA TYR A 93 18.05 -27.65 8.99
C TYR A 93 19.42 -27.74 9.67
N LEU A 94 20.15 -26.63 9.77
CA LEU A 94 21.46 -26.61 10.45
C LEU A 94 21.34 -27.07 11.92
N SER A 95 20.34 -26.60 12.66
CA SER A 95 20.11 -27.03 14.05
C SER A 95 19.88 -28.54 14.16
N LYS A 96 19.11 -29.14 13.23
CA LYS A 96 18.87 -30.60 13.20
C LYS A 96 20.14 -31.42 12.92
N PHE A 97 21.12 -30.85 12.22
CA PHE A 97 22.41 -31.51 11.99
C PHE A 97 23.31 -31.41 13.23
N ILE A 98 23.31 -30.28 13.93
CA ILE A 98 24.09 -30.07 15.16
C ILE A 98 23.60 -30.98 16.30
N GLU A 99 22.28 -31.22 16.40
CA GLU A 99 21.70 -32.07 17.46
C GLU A 99 22.02 -33.57 17.34
N LYS A 100 22.64 -34.03 16.23
CA LYS A 100 22.79 -35.47 15.95
C LYS A 100 24.14 -36.09 16.38
N GLU A 101 25.02 -35.38 17.08
CA GLU A 101 26.41 -35.83 17.27
C GLU A 101 26.75 -36.62 18.55
N ASP A 102 25.87 -36.77 19.55
CA ASP A 102 26.22 -37.47 20.81
C ASP A 102 25.49 -38.80 21.05
N GLN A 103 25.41 -39.67 20.05
CA GLN A 103 25.11 -41.08 20.35
C GLN A 103 26.40 -41.81 20.71
N PRO A 104 26.48 -42.45 21.91
CA PRO A 104 27.68 -43.17 22.30
C PRO A 104 27.97 -44.24 21.25
N ARG A 105 29.13 -44.11 20.58
CA ARG A 105 29.54 -45.04 19.53
C ARG A 105 29.63 -46.43 20.13
N VAL A 106 28.92 -47.39 19.55
CA VAL A 106 29.08 -48.80 19.92
C VAL A 106 30.54 -49.16 19.65
N GLN A 107 31.29 -49.55 20.68
CA GLN A 107 32.66 -50.01 20.49
C GLN A 107 32.64 -51.30 19.65
N ILE A 108 33.17 -51.22 18.43
CA ILE A 108 33.37 -52.37 17.55
C ILE A 108 34.81 -52.84 17.75
N GLY A 109 34.98 -53.98 18.40
CA GLY A 109 36.30 -54.56 18.66
C GLY A 109 36.21 -55.94 19.29
N PHE A 110 37.24 -56.77 19.06
CA PHE A 110 37.32 -58.12 19.60
C PHE A 110 37.58 -58.08 21.11
N LYS A 111 36.66 -58.64 21.90
CA LYS A 111 36.87 -58.84 23.34
C LYS A 111 37.78 -60.04 23.55
N THR A 112 39.06 -59.80 23.83
CA THR A 112 39.96 -60.85 24.29
C THR A 112 39.59 -61.24 25.72
N LYS A 113 39.09 -62.46 25.92
CA LYS A 113 38.96 -63.08 27.24
C LYS A 113 40.37 -63.37 27.76
N ALA A 114 40.86 -62.57 28.71
CA ALA A 114 42.00 -62.97 29.54
C ALA A 114 41.46 -63.96 30.59
N ASN A 115 41.90 -65.21 30.49
CA ASN A 115 41.74 -66.21 31.55
C ASN A 115 42.93 -66.11 32.50
N ASN A 116 42.60 -66.05 33.80
CA ASN A 116 43.43 -66.26 34.99
C ASN A 116 44.46 -65.17 35.35
#